data_AF-A0A8S2T4N1-F1
#
_entry.id   AF-A0A8S2T4N1-F1
#
_cell.length_a   1.000
_cell.length_b   1.000
_cell.length_c   1.000
_cell.angle_alpha   90.00
_cell.angle_beta   90.00
_cell.angle_gamma   90.00
#
_symmetry.space_group_name_H-M   'P 1'
#
loop_
_entity.id
_entity.type
_entity.pdbx_description
1 polymer ?
#
loop_
_entity_poly.entity_id
_entity_poly.type
_entity_poly.pdbx_seq_one_letter_code
_entity_poly.pdbx_strand_id
1 'polypeptide(L)' 'IVNERLGKRGGGSSGGGGSSGSGNEGKDTIELTDSNFDSTVIDSEDMWLVEF' A
#
# COMPACT_ATOMS: atom_id res chain seq x y z
N ILE A 1 -0.52 34.88 36.05
CA ILE A 1 -1.89 35.42 35.89
C ILE A 1 -2.12 35.41 34.38
N VAL A 2 -2.68 34.40 33.73
CA VAL A 2 -3.91 33.65 34.00
C VAL A 2 -3.79 32.29 33.31
N ASN A 3 -3.93 31.23 34.11
CA ASN A 3 -4.00 29.86 33.66
C ASN A 3 -5.42 29.38 33.97
N GLU A 4 -6.40 29.81 33.18
CA GLU A 4 -7.82 29.47 33.39
C GLU A 4 -8.39 29.10 32.02
N ARG A 5 -8.46 27.80 31.70
CA ARG A 5 -9.63 26.97 31.97
C ARG A 5 -10.92 27.74 31.69
N LEU A 6 -11.47 27.66 30.48
CA LEU A 6 -12.90 27.79 30.19
C LEU A 6 -13.16 27.52 28.71
N GLY A 7 -13.59 26.30 28.39
CA GLY A 7 -13.97 25.93 27.03
C GLY A 7 -14.44 24.49 26.89
N LYS A 8 -14.99 23.88 27.95
CA LYS A 8 -15.67 22.59 27.82
C LYS A 8 -17.08 22.86 27.30
N ARG A 9 -17.37 22.56 26.02
CA ARG A 9 -18.67 22.10 25.47
C ARG A 9 -18.76 22.37 23.96
N GLY A 10 -19.12 21.34 23.21
CA GLY A 10 -19.67 21.49 21.86
C GLY A 10 -19.28 20.33 20.96
N GLY A 11 -20.22 19.40 20.75
CA GLY A 11 -20.00 18.22 19.93
C GLY A 11 -19.79 18.51 18.45
N GLY A 12 -19.23 17.51 17.78
CA GLY A 12 -19.14 17.44 16.33
C GLY A 12 -18.59 16.06 15.95
N SER A 13 -19.48 15.14 15.61
CA SER A 13 -19.11 13.92 14.88
C SER A 13 -18.49 14.29 13.54
N SER A 14 -17.28 13.81 13.29
CA SER A 14 -16.75 13.54 11.97
C SER A 14 -15.67 12.49 12.19
N GLY A 15 -15.96 11.22 11.97
CA GLY A 15 -16.03 10.68 10.62
C GLY A 15 -14.76 9.85 10.47
N GLY A 16 -14.92 8.54 10.42
CA GLY A 16 -13.82 7.59 10.37
C GLY A 16 -12.88 7.93 9.21
N GLY A 17 -11.61 8.13 9.55
CA GLY A 17 -10.51 8.18 8.60
C GLY A 17 -9.63 6.97 8.84
N GLY A 18 -10.09 5.79 8.41
CA GLY A 18 -9.19 4.68 8.19
C GLY A 18 -8.30 5.06 7.02
N SER A 19 -7.10 5.59 7.31
CA SER A 19 -6.07 5.69 6.28
C SER A 19 -5.62 4.28 5.96
N SER A 20 -6.24 3.77 4.90
CA SER A 20 -5.75 2.75 3.99
C SER A 20 -4.25 2.59 4.11
N GLY A 21 -3.82 1.37 4.41
CA GLY A 21 -2.43 0.98 4.32
C GLY A 21 -1.84 1.50 3.02
N SER A 22 -0.72 2.20 3.13
CA SER A 22 0.12 2.59 2.01
C SER A 22 0.69 1.30 1.41
N GLY A 23 -0.13 0.60 0.63
CA GLY A 23 0.23 -0.57 -0.15
C GLY A 23 0.69 -0.12 -1.53
N ASN A 24 1.82 0.57 -1.55
CA ASN A 24 2.62 0.99 -2.71
C ASN A 24 3.90 1.46 -2.01
N GLU A 25 5.10 0.94 -2.23
CA GLU A 25 5.70 0.51 -3.49
C GLU A 25 6.43 -0.83 -3.38
N GLY A 26 5.70 -1.94 -3.32
CA GLY A 26 6.28 -3.24 -3.66
C GLY A 26 6.45 -3.26 -5.18
N LYS A 27 7.68 -3.12 -5.68
CA LYS A 27 7.99 -3.39 -7.09
C LYS A 27 7.54 -4.81 -7.40
N ASP A 28 6.38 -4.97 -8.01
CA ASP A 28 5.83 -6.25 -8.46
C ASP A 28 6.48 -6.66 -9.78
N THR A 29 7.80 -6.53 -9.82
CA THR A 29 8.66 -6.82 -10.95
C THR A 29 9.77 -7.71 -10.43
N ILE A 30 9.87 -8.89 -11.01
CA ILE A 30 10.89 -9.88 -10.69
C ILE A 30 11.94 -9.89 -11.80
N GLU A 31 13.20 -10.05 -11.43
CA GLU A 31 14.27 -10.23 -12.41
C GLU A 31 14.26 -11.68 -12.89
N LEU A 32 14.13 -11.86 -14.19
CA LEU A 32 14.17 -13.16 -14.82
C LEU A 32 15.61 -13.48 -15.25
N THR A 33 16.03 -14.68 -14.91
CA THR A 33 17.31 -15.28 -15.30
C THR A 33 17.02 -16.56 -16.06
N ASP A 34 18.00 -17.06 -16.83
CA ASP A 34 17.85 -18.32 -17.56
C ASP A 34 17.45 -19.50 -16.64
N SER A 35 17.81 -19.43 -15.36
CA SER A 35 17.52 -20.48 -14.39
C SER A 35 16.09 -20.47 -13.85
N ASN A 36 15.35 -19.35 -13.98
CA ASN A 36 13.99 -19.22 -13.45
C ASN A 36 12.93 -18.89 -14.51
N PHE A 37 13.34 -18.49 -15.72
CA PHE A 37 12.44 -18.03 -16.77
C PHE A 37 11.39 -19.07 -17.13
N ASP A 38 11.80 -20.30 -17.41
CA ASP A 38 10.90 -21.37 -17.84
C ASP A 38 9.83 -21.65 -16.78
N SER A 39 10.25 -21.83 -15.52
CA SER A 39 9.33 -22.10 -14.42
C SER A 39 8.41 -20.93 -14.06
N THR A 40 8.84 -19.69 -14.36
CA THR A 40 8.13 -18.47 -13.93
C THR A 40 7.19 -17.94 -15.01
N VAL A 41 7.56 -18.10 -16.28
CA VAL A 41 6.84 -17.52 -17.42
C VAL A 41 6.25 -18.61 -18.31
N ILE A 42 7.04 -19.61 -18.70
CA ILE A 42 6.61 -20.62 -19.68
C ILE A 42 5.63 -21.62 -19.06
N ASP A 43 5.92 -22.08 -17.85
CA ASP A 43 5.10 -23.05 -17.12
C ASP A 43 4.00 -22.39 -16.28
N SER A 44 3.90 -21.06 -16.31
CA SER A 44 2.90 -20.31 -15.55
C SER A 44 1.53 -20.34 -16.23
N GLU A 45 0.48 -20.45 -15.42
CA GLU A 45 -0.91 -20.30 -15.88
C GLU A 45 -1.33 -18.82 -16.00
N ASP A 46 -0.46 -17.90 -15.55
CA ASP A 46 -0.70 -16.46 -15.50
C ASP A 46 -0.09 -15.73 -16.72
N MET A 47 -0.60 -14.53 -17.00
CA MET A 47 -0.09 -13.68 -18.07
C MET A 47 1.09 -12.82 -17.60
N TRP A 48 2.18 -12.84 -18.36
CA TRP A 48 3.41 -12.09 -18.06
C TRP A 48 3.75 -11.06 -19.14
N LEU A 49 4.30 -9.92 -18.72
CA LEU A 49 4.91 -8.92 -19.58
C LEU A 49 6.42 -8.92 -19.33
N VAL A 50 7.21 -9.22 -20.37
CA VAL A 50 8.68 -9.35 -20.28
C VAL A 50 9.34 -8.21 -21.06
N GLU A 51 10.35 -7.59 -20.45
CA GLU A 51 11.23 -6.57 -21.05
C GLU A 51 12.66 -7.13 -21.13
N PHE A 52 13.37 -6.85 -22.22
CA PHE A 52 14.75 -7.32 -22.48
C PHE A 52 15.76 -6.18 -22.35
#